data_AF-A0A4D4KUI5-F1
#
_entry.id   AF-A0A4D4KUI5-F1
#
_cell.length_a   1.000
_cell.length_b   1.000
_cell.length_c   1.000
_cell.angle_alpha   90.00
_cell.angle_beta   90.00
_cell.angle_gamma   90.00
#
_symmetry.space_group_name_H-M   'P 1'
#
loop_
_entity.id
_entity.type
_entity.pdbx_description
1 polymer ?
#
loop_
_entity_poly.entity_id
_entity_poly.type
_entity_poly.pdbx_seq_one_letter_code
_entity_poly.pdbx_strand_id
1 'polypeptide(L)'
;MDFALIDVVRSGEFDRTEALQPVLFAVMVSLAALWKSVGVVPDAVIGHSQGEMAAAVVAGALSLEDAARAVALRSKAIAEGLSGRGGMLSVNLPLDEVRSRLEGLERVSVAALNGPTSTVVAGDLPALARLESALSEEGVWSRRVPIDYPSHSAHVETIRERVVELLAPVRPTATSTAFMSTVTGDWIDPAELTGEYWYRNLRSPIQFEPATRALLAAGFDTFVECSPHPVLLVGIQETVDELGAGAAVQGTLRRERNESDCFLGSLSALHAHGVAVDWATVFAGAGHGPVELPTYAFQHRPYWLPSGGAADVRTAGMTAVDHPLLGAAVRLADQGDTVFTGVLSAGAHPWLADPAGVDAALLELVVHTAAEAGFDRVDALRQVAPPRLPDSGMLRVQVRVGADGTIDVFSQPDEETPWTRNATASAVVAPPDTGAGLTRWPPADAEAVSLPDGSSPLLERVWRAGGELFAEAAPGQGSEAEPYGLHPELVGAALSLMAAEDETPSSGTEYVCTPPVPHRSASICCRSASTPTRCGSRTVPVSPCTPSSP
;
A
#
# COMPACT_ATOMS: atom_id res chain seq x y z
N MET A 1 21.35 -8.88 53.32
CA MET A 1 21.27 -10.24 52.74
C MET A 1 22.69 -10.75 52.68
N ASP A 2 22.93 -12.02 52.99
CA ASP A 2 24.28 -12.58 53.07
C ASP A 2 24.74 -13.20 51.73
N PHE A 3 24.21 -12.66 50.61
CA PHE A 3 24.49 -13.11 49.25
C PHE A 3 24.39 -11.93 48.27
N ALA A 4 25.10 -12.04 47.14
CA ALA A 4 24.94 -11.12 46.01
C ALA A 4 23.85 -11.66 45.08
N LEU A 5 22.90 -10.80 44.69
CA LEU A 5 21.75 -11.20 43.87
C LEU A 5 22.17 -11.76 42.50
N ILE A 6 23.21 -11.18 41.90
CA ILE A 6 23.73 -11.63 40.60
C ILE A 6 24.34 -13.03 40.65
N ASP A 7 24.90 -13.42 41.79
CA ASP A 7 25.49 -14.75 41.96
C ASP A 7 24.40 -15.81 42.04
N VAL A 8 23.27 -15.52 42.70
CA VAL A 8 22.08 -16.40 42.72
C VAL A 8 21.50 -16.59 41.31
N VAL A 9 21.41 -15.50 40.53
CA VAL A 9 20.95 -15.57 39.13
C VAL A 9 21.88 -16.47 38.30
N ARG A 10 23.20 -16.33 38.47
CA ARG A 10 24.20 -17.09 37.71
C ARG A 10 24.31 -18.55 38.13
N SER A 11 24.11 -18.86 39.42
CA SER A 11 24.16 -20.23 39.91
C SER A 11 22.93 -21.03 39.53
N GLY A 12 21.78 -20.38 39.33
CA GLY A 12 20.50 -21.04 39.09
C GLY A 12 19.91 -21.71 40.33
N GLU A 13 20.46 -21.43 41.52
CA GLU A 13 20.03 -22.01 42.79
C GLU A 13 18.89 -21.19 43.40
N PHE A 14 17.65 -21.62 43.12
CA PHE A 14 16.43 -20.89 43.45
C PHE A 14 15.62 -21.47 44.61
N ASP A 15 16.17 -22.45 45.34
CA ASP A 15 15.43 -23.21 46.36
C ASP A 15 15.11 -22.41 47.63
N ARG A 16 15.85 -21.32 47.89
CA ARG A 16 15.67 -20.47 49.08
C ARG A 16 14.73 -19.31 48.79
N THR A 17 13.57 -19.29 49.45
CA THR A 17 12.56 -18.23 49.29
C THR A 17 13.12 -16.83 49.52
N GLU A 18 13.95 -16.65 50.54
CA GLU A 18 14.58 -15.38 50.88
C GLU A 18 15.54 -14.87 49.80
N ALA A 19 16.03 -15.75 48.92
CA ALA A 19 16.84 -15.41 47.74
C ALA A 19 16.00 -15.28 46.46
N LEU A 20 15.06 -16.20 46.25
CA LEU A 20 14.21 -16.25 45.06
C LEU A 20 13.32 -15.02 44.93
N GLN A 21 12.69 -14.58 46.02
CA GLN A 21 11.79 -13.42 46.02
C GLN A 21 12.51 -12.13 45.53
N PRO A 22 13.67 -11.73 46.08
CA PRO A 22 14.46 -10.63 45.55
C PRO A 22 14.88 -10.81 44.09
N VAL A 23 15.28 -12.01 43.66
CA VAL A 23 15.65 -12.29 42.27
C VAL A 23 14.48 -12.04 41.32
N LEU A 24 13.30 -12.57 41.64
CA LEU A 24 12.10 -12.35 40.84
C LEU A 24 11.76 -10.86 40.75
N PHE A 25 11.81 -10.14 41.88
CA PHE A 25 11.60 -8.68 41.88
C PHE A 25 12.57 -7.96 40.95
N ALA A 26 13.87 -8.26 41.05
CA ALA A 26 14.89 -7.63 40.21
C ALA A 26 14.66 -7.92 38.72
N VAL A 27 14.30 -9.16 38.38
CA VAL A 27 13.95 -9.55 37.00
C VAL A 27 12.72 -8.79 36.52
N MET A 28 11.61 -8.78 37.27
CA MET A 28 10.37 -8.09 36.87
C MET A 28 10.61 -6.60 36.61
N VAL A 29 11.34 -5.91 37.49
CA VAL A 29 11.68 -4.48 37.31
C VAL A 29 12.60 -4.27 36.10
N SER A 30 13.58 -5.16 35.88
CA SER A 30 14.50 -5.07 34.74
C SER A 30 13.78 -5.30 33.41
N LEU A 31 12.85 -6.25 33.36
CA LEU A 31 12.03 -6.51 32.18
C LEU A 31 11.09 -5.35 31.88
N ALA A 32 10.47 -4.75 32.90
CA ALA A 32 9.68 -3.53 32.70
C ALA A 32 10.55 -2.37 32.20
N ALA A 33 11.79 -2.23 32.67
CA ALA A 33 12.73 -1.24 32.16
C ALA A 33 13.13 -1.52 30.69
N LEU A 34 13.27 -2.79 30.30
CA LEU A 34 13.52 -3.19 28.91
C LEU A 34 12.35 -2.78 27.99
N TRP A 35 11.10 -3.04 28.39
CA TRP A 35 9.92 -2.56 27.64
C TRP A 35 9.92 -1.03 27.49
N LYS A 36 10.18 -0.30 28.59
CA LYS A 36 10.28 1.16 28.56
C LYS A 36 11.38 1.66 27.62
N SER A 37 12.51 0.95 27.54
CA SER A 37 13.62 1.33 26.66
C SER A 37 13.28 1.25 25.17
N VAL A 38 12.27 0.46 24.78
CA VAL A 38 11.78 0.37 23.39
C VAL A 38 10.50 1.17 23.17
N GLY A 39 10.21 2.14 24.06
CA GLY A 39 9.08 3.05 23.96
C GLY A 39 7.75 2.49 24.49
N VAL A 40 7.71 1.24 24.97
CA VAL A 40 6.50 0.63 25.54
C VAL A 40 6.42 0.97 27.02
N VAL A 41 5.58 1.94 27.37
CA VAL A 41 5.38 2.44 28.74
C VAL A 41 3.97 2.10 29.24
N PRO A 42 3.79 1.78 30.54
CA PRO A 42 2.48 1.43 31.07
C PRO A 42 1.63 2.66 31.42
N ASP A 43 0.39 2.65 30.98
CA ASP A 43 -0.65 3.59 31.45
C ASP A 43 -1.20 3.19 32.83
N ALA A 44 -1.26 1.89 33.10
CA ALA A 44 -1.62 1.31 34.38
C ALA A 44 -0.72 0.11 34.74
N VAL A 45 -0.59 -0.16 36.03
CA VAL A 45 0.09 -1.35 36.55
C VAL A 45 -0.84 -2.21 37.41
N ILE A 46 -0.64 -3.51 37.35
CA ILE A 46 -1.24 -4.53 38.21
C ILE A 46 -0.13 -5.51 38.57
N GLY A 47 -0.14 -6.04 39.80
CA GLY A 47 0.84 -7.03 40.23
C GLY A 47 0.17 -8.22 40.92
N HIS A 48 0.81 -9.39 40.86
CA HIS A 48 0.33 -10.60 41.53
C HIS A 48 1.16 -10.86 42.79
N SER A 49 0.54 -10.85 43.97
CA SER A 49 1.24 -11.02 45.24
C SER A 49 2.43 -10.04 45.38
N GLN A 50 3.65 -10.54 45.58
CA GLN A 50 4.89 -9.76 45.60
C GLN A 50 5.13 -8.97 44.30
N GLY A 51 4.60 -9.43 43.17
CA GLY A 51 4.64 -8.69 41.91
C GLY A 51 4.10 -7.26 42.04
N GLU A 52 3.21 -6.98 43.00
CA GLU A 52 2.77 -5.61 43.28
C GLU A 52 3.89 -4.66 43.73
N MET A 53 4.92 -5.16 44.42
CA MET A 53 6.08 -4.32 44.78
C MET A 53 6.88 -3.94 43.54
N ALA A 54 7.00 -4.83 42.55
CA ALA A 54 7.60 -4.50 41.26
C ALA A 54 6.72 -3.52 40.47
N ALA A 55 5.41 -3.75 40.43
CA ALA A 55 4.44 -2.83 39.84
C ALA A 55 4.54 -1.41 40.45
N ALA A 56 4.71 -1.31 41.77
CA ALA A 56 4.86 -0.03 42.47
C ALA A 56 6.12 0.72 42.04
N VAL A 57 7.25 0.02 41.86
CA VAL A 57 8.47 0.63 41.31
C VAL A 57 8.26 1.06 39.86
N VAL A 58 7.62 0.23 39.05
CA VAL A 58 7.36 0.51 37.63
C VAL A 58 6.45 1.72 37.45
N ALA A 59 5.45 1.87 38.32
CA ALA A 59 4.60 3.05 38.37
C ALA A 59 5.29 4.26 38.99
N GLY A 60 6.45 4.12 39.63
CA GLY A 60 7.08 5.22 40.39
C GLY A 60 6.42 5.52 41.74
N ALA A 61 5.52 4.64 42.20
CA ALA A 61 4.86 4.72 43.50
C ALA A 61 5.79 4.31 44.65
N LEU A 62 6.87 3.59 44.37
CA LEU A 62 7.96 3.29 45.31
C LEU A 62 9.32 3.51 44.67
N SER A 63 10.30 3.92 45.48
CA SER A 63 11.70 3.92 45.06
C SER A 63 12.21 2.48 44.88
N LEU A 64 13.16 2.29 43.96
CA LEU A 64 13.79 0.98 43.76
C LEU A 64 14.46 0.48 45.04
N GLU A 65 15.09 1.37 45.80
CA GLU A 65 15.77 1.05 47.06
C GLU A 65 14.79 0.57 48.13
N ASP A 66 13.70 1.31 48.35
CA ASP A 66 12.69 0.95 49.35
C ASP A 66 12.00 -0.36 49.00
N ALA A 67 11.64 -0.56 47.73
CA ALA A 67 10.99 -1.79 47.28
C ALA A 67 11.94 -2.99 47.37
N ALA A 68 13.21 -2.85 46.97
CA ALA A 68 14.21 -3.92 47.10
C ALA A 68 14.42 -4.30 48.58
N ARG A 69 14.52 -3.30 49.46
CA ARG A 69 14.59 -3.50 50.91
C ARG A 69 13.34 -4.20 51.44
N ALA A 70 12.16 -3.75 51.01
CA ALA A 70 10.88 -4.32 51.42
C ALA A 70 10.76 -5.80 51.02
N VAL A 71 11.09 -6.14 49.77
CA VAL A 71 11.09 -7.52 49.27
C VAL A 71 12.05 -8.39 50.07
N ALA A 72 13.28 -7.92 50.30
CA ALA A 72 14.28 -8.69 51.06
C ALA A 72 13.89 -8.92 52.53
N LEU A 73 13.30 -7.92 53.19
CA LEU A 73 12.87 -8.05 54.59
C LEU A 73 11.59 -8.90 54.71
N ARG A 74 10.64 -8.73 53.79
CA ARG A 74 9.42 -9.53 53.71
C ARG A 74 9.75 -11.00 53.44
N SER A 75 10.61 -11.29 52.47
CA SER A 75 11.00 -12.65 52.12
C SER A 75 11.69 -13.36 53.28
N LYS A 76 12.55 -12.65 54.01
CA LYS A 76 13.17 -13.14 55.26
C LYS A 76 12.14 -13.45 56.34
N ALA A 77 11.17 -12.56 56.58
CA ALA A 77 10.12 -12.80 57.56
C ALA A 77 9.25 -14.02 57.20
N ILE A 78 8.98 -14.24 55.90
CA ILE A 78 8.28 -15.43 55.40
C ILE A 78 9.11 -16.69 55.65
N ALA A 79 10.41 -16.67 55.29
CA ALA A 79 11.30 -17.80 55.48
C ALA A 79 11.41 -18.20 56.95
N GLU A 80 11.55 -17.24 57.87
CA GLU A 80 11.69 -17.51 59.31
C GLU A 80 10.36 -17.92 59.97
N GLY A 81 9.24 -17.37 59.51
CA GLY A 81 7.95 -17.50 60.20
C GLY A 81 6.98 -18.50 59.59
N LEU A 82 7.02 -18.74 58.28
CA LEU A 82 5.98 -19.49 57.55
C LEU A 82 6.49 -20.70 56.76
N SER A 83 7.78 -20.76 56.40
CA SER A 83 8.37 -21.91 55.70
C SER A 83 8.14 -23.21 56.48
N GLY A 84 7.80 -24.27 55.75
CA GLY A 84 7.44 -25.57 56.28
C GLY A 84 6.09 -25.66 57.00
N ARG A 85 5.29 -24.59 57.08
CA ARG A 85 4.02 -24.57 57.82
C ARG A 85 2.78 -24.89 56.97
N GLY A 86 2.93 -25.13 55.68
CA GLY A 86 1.81 -25.42 54.78
C GLY A 86 2.22 -25.39 53.33
N GLY A 87 1.27 -25.13 52.44
CA GLY A 87 1.54 -24.97 51.02
C GLY A 87 0.38 -24.33 50.28
N MET A 88 0.44 -24.39 48.95
CA MET A 88 -0.59 -23.85 48.07
C MET A 88 -0.91 -24.82 46.92
N LEU A 89 -2.18 -24.85 46.50
CA LEU A 89 -2.70 -25.71 45.44
C LEU A 89 -3.46 -24.85 44.42
N SER A 90 -3.02 -24.88 43.17
CA SER A 90 -3.75 -24.31 42.04
C SER A 90 -4.82 -25.30 41.57
N VAL A 91 -6.05 -24.83 41.39
CA VAL A 91 -7.22 -25.62 41.02
C VAL A 91 -7.85 -25.00 39.78
N ASN A 92 -8.06 -25.81 38.74
CA ASN A 92 -8.72 -25.37 37.51
C ASN A 92 -10.25 -25.39 37.68
N LEU A 93 -10.76 -24.56 38.59
CA LEU A 93 -12.19 -24.36 38.83
C LEU A 93 -12.49 -22.89 39.17
N PRO A 94 -13.71 -22.42 38.86
CA PRO A 94 -14.18 -21.12 39.31
C PRO A 94 -14.32 -21.06 40.84
N LEU A 95 -14.32 -19.84 41.38
CA LEU A 95 -14.32 -19.58 42.82
C LEU A 95 -15.45 -20.28 43.59
N ASP A 96 -16.68 -20.22 43.08
CA ASP A 96 -17.85 -20.75 43.79
C ASP A 96 -17.81 -22.28 43.91
N GLU A 97 -17.26 -22.94 42.90
CA GLU A 97 -17.02 -24.39 42.91
C GLU A 97 -15.92 -24.80 43.87
N VAL A 98 -14.85 -24.00 43.97
CA VAL A 98 -13.80 -24.22 44.97
C VAL A 98 -14.32 -23.97 46.37
N ARG A 99 -15.09 -22.90 46.61
CA ARG A 99 -15.69 -22.61 47.92
C ARG A 99 -16.52 -23.77 48.45
N SER A 100 -17.37 -24.34 47.61
CA SER A 100 -18.20 -25.49 47.95
C SER A 100 -17.35 -26.69 48.40
N ARG A 101 -16.19 -26.90 47.76
CA ARG A 101 -15.25 -27.99 48.10
C ARG A 101 -14.38 -27.71 49.32
N LEU A 102 -14.30 -26.45 49.77
CA LEU A 102 -13.63 -26.07 51.01
C LEU A 102 -14.54 -26.23 52.24
N GLU A 103 -15.85 -26.44 52.05
CA GLU A 103 -16.77 -26.67 53.15
C GLU A 103 -16.35 -27.90 53.98
N GLY A 104 -16.11 -27.69 55.28
CA GLY A 104 -15.66 -28.74 56.20
C GLY A 104 -14.14 -29.02 56.17
N LEU A 105 -13.36 -28.30 55.38
CA LEU A 105 -11.90 -28.27 55.50
C LEU A 105 -11.47 -27.12 56.41
N GLU A 106 -10.87 -27.45 57.54
CA GLU A 106 -10.27 -26.46 58.42
C GLU A 106 -8.89 -26.02 57.88
N ARG A 107 -8.50 -24.77 58.17
CA ARG A 107 -7.17 -24.21 57.89
C ARG A 107 -6.75 -24.21 56.41
N VAL A 108 -7.72 -24.21 55.49
CA VAL A 108 -7.53 -23.92 54.06
C VAL A 108 -8.35 -22.69 53.71
N SER A 109 -7.78 -21.81 52.89
CA SER A 109 -8.45 -20.59 52.44
C SER A 109 -8.15 -20.34 50.97
N VAL A 110 -9.05 -19.64 50.29
CA VAL A 110 -8.77 -19.11 48.94
C VAL A 110 -7.65 -18.08 49.07
N ALA A 111 -6.63 -18.25 48.24
CA ALA A 111 -5.40 -17.47 48.25
C ALA A 111 -5.26 -16.58 47.01
N ALA A 112 -5.80 -17.00 45.85
CA ALA A 112 -5.77 -16.20 44.64
C ALA A 112 -6.92 -16.55 43.69
N LEU A 113 -7.44 -15.54 42.99
CA LEU A 113 -8.31 -15.65 41.82
C LEU A 113 -7.49 -15.21 40.61
N ASN A 114 -6.92 -16.16 39.86
CA ASN A 114 -5.99 -15.85 38.76
C ASN A 114 -6.70 -15.68 37.41
N GLY A 115 -7.87 -16.30 37.25
CA GLY A 115 -8.70 -16.24 36.05
C GLY A 115 -10.09 -16.82 36.33
N PRO A 116 -11.04 -16.71 35.40
CA PRO A 116 -12.40 -17.22 35.54
C PRO A 116 -12.46 -18.70 35.95
N THR A 117 -11.50 -19.50 35.48
CA THR A 117 -11.40 -20.94 35.82
C THR A 117 -10.16 -21.30 36.64
N SER A 118 -9.47 -20.33 37.23
CA SER A 118 -8.20 -20.56 37.93
C SER A 118 -8.20 -19.97 39.34
N THR A 119 -8.37 -20.84 40.33
CA THR A 119 -8.39 -20.48 41.76
C THR A 119 -7.23 -21.17 42.49
N VAL A 120 -6.54 -20.45 43.37
CA VAL A 120 -5.49 -21.02 44.23
C VAL A 120 -5.98 -21.04 45.67
N VAL A 121 -5.72 -22.14 46.38
CA VAL A 121 -5.98 -22.28 47.81
C VAL A 121 -4.66 -22.45 48.57
N ALA A 122 -4.63 -22.01 49.82
CA ALA A 122 -3.48 -22.09 50.71
C ALA A 122 -3.90 -22.65 52.08
N GLY A 123 -3.05 -23.48 52.68
CA GLY A 123 -3.36 -24.07 53.98
C GLY A 123 -2.42 -25.18 54.41
N ASP A 124 -2.87 -25.95 55.40
CA ASP A 124 -2.14 -27.09 55.95
C ASP A 124 -1.98 -28.22 54.92
N LEU A 125 -0.80 -28.86 54.90
CA LEU A 125 -0.49 -29.92 53.93
C LEU A 125 -1.49 -31.10 53.94
N PRO A 126 -1.94 -31.63 55.09
CA PRO A 126 -2.92 -32.72 55.11
C PRO A 126 -4.28 -32.32 54.52
N ALA A 127 -4.73 -31.09 54.78
CA ALA A 127 -6.00 -30.59 54.25
C ALA A 127 -5.92 -30.38 52.73
N LEU A 128 -4.80 -29.82 52.23
CA LEU A 128 -4.54 -29.71 50.79
C LEU A 128 -4.45 -31.08 50.11
N ALA A 129 -3.85 -32.09 50.76
CA ALA A 129 -3.76 -33.44 50.21
C ALA A 129 -5.14 -34.11 50.10
N ARG A 130 -6.02 -33.90 51.08
CA ARG A 130 -7.41 -34.36 51.00
C ARG A 130 -8.17 -33.72 49.84
N LEU A 131 -8.04 -32.40 49.68
CA LEU A 131 -8.65 -31.67 48.57
C LEU A 131 -8.12 -32.15 47.22
N GLU A 132 -6.80 -32.28 47.08
CA GLU A 132 -6.14 -32.79 45.86
C GLU A 132 -6.61 -34.20 45.48
N SER A 133 -6.78 -35.10 46.46
CA SER A 133 -7.35 -36.44 46.22
C SER A 133 -8.78 -36.37 45.71
N ALA A 134 -9.64 -35.56 46.34
CA ALA A 134 -11.04 -35.41 45.93
C ALA A 134 -11.15 -34.82 44.50
N LEU A 135 -10.36 -33.78 44.20
CA LEU A 135 -10.30 -33.19 42.86
C LEU A 135 -9.83 -34.22 41.82
N SER A 136 -8.82 -35.02 42.16
CA SER A 136 -8.32 -36.09 41.28
C SER A 136 -9.37 -37.17 41.02
N GLU A 137 -10.16 -37.56 42.02
CA GLU A 137 -11.26 -38.52 41.86
C GLU A 137 -12.37 -38.00 40.94
N GLU A 138 -12.59 -36.69 40.95
CA GLU A 138 -13.54 -35.99 40.08
C GLU A 138 -12.99 -35.66 38.68
N GLY A 139 -11.71 -35.95 38.41
CA GLY A 139 -11.04 -35.63 37.15
C GLY A 139 -10.74 -34.13 36.98
N VAL A 140 -10.76 -33.35 38.06
CA VAL A 140 -10.43 -31.92 38.06
C VAL A 140 -8.92 -31.72 38.13
N TRP A 141 -8.38 -30.93 37.21
CA TRP A 141 -6.95 -30.61 37.20
C TRP A 141 -6.58 -29.74 38.41
N SER A 142 -5.54 -30.14 39.13
CA SER A 142 -4.92 -29.35 40.17
C SER A 142 -3.42 -29.55 40.20
N ARG A 143 -2.69 -28.57 40.75
CA ARG A 143 -1.23 -28.59 40.81
C ARG A 143 -0.71 -27.86 42.04
N ARG A 144 0.20 -28.50 42.78
CA ARG A 144 0.95 -27.86 43.87
C ARG A 144 1.79 -26.70 43.35
N VAL A 145 1.71 -25.55 44.02
CA VAL A 145 2.61 -24.42 43.78
C VAL A 145 3.94 -24.74 44.48
N PRO A 146 5.10 -24.58 43.83
CA PRO A 146 6.41 -24.98 44.39
C PRO A 146 6.91 -23.98 45.44
N ILE A 147 6.16 -23.85 46.53
CA ILE A 147 6.47 -23.10 47.74
C ILE A 147 5.98 -23.89 48.95
N ASP A 148 6.67 -23.74 50.08
CA ASP A 148 6.46 -24.52 51.31
C ASP A 148 5.79 -23.69 52.43
N TYR A 149 5.15 -22.58 52.07
CA TYR A 149 4.44 -21.70 52.99
C TYR A 149 3.05 -21.31 52.44
N PRO A 150 2.02 -21.23 53.30
CA PRO A 150 0.65 -20.89 52.90
C PRO A 150 0.41 -19.37 52.92
N SER A 151 0.99 -18.65 51.95
CA SER A 151 0.73 -17.20 51.79
C SER A 151 -0.73 -16.91 51.42
N HIS A 152 -1.19 -15.66 51.63
CA HIS A 152 -2.58 -15.24 51.38
C HIS A 152 -3.62 -16.03 52.19
N SER A 153 -3.25 -16.43 53.41
CA SER A 153 -4.10 -17.20 54.33
C SER A 153 -3.93 -16.73 55.78
N ALA A 154 -4.79 -17.23 56.68
CA ALA A 154 -4.73 -16.93 58.11
C ALA A 154 -3.35 -17.21 58.75
N HIS A 155 -2.54 -18.11 58.18
CA HIS A 155 -1.18 -18.38 58.65
C HIS A 155 -0.30 -17.15 58.71
N VAL A 156 -0.49 -16.20 57.79
CA VAL A 156 0.28 -14.96 57.70
C VAL A 156 0.11 -14.06 58.93
N GLU A 157 -1.01 -14.20 59.66
CA GLU A 157 -1.27 -13.42 60.89
C GLU A 157 -0.18 -13.64 61.94
N THR A 158 0.45 -14.82 61.96
CA THR A 158 1.55 -15.16 62.89
C THR A 158 2.80 -14.29 62.71
N ILE A 159 2.97 -13.66 61.54
CA ILE A 159 4.10 -12.77 61.24
C ILE A 159 3.67 -11.31 61.06
N ARG A 160 2.42 -10.96 61.37
CA ARG A 160 1.87 -9.61 61.13
C ARG A 160 2.74 -8.50 61.71
N GLU A 161 2.94 -8.53 63.03
CA GLU A 161 3.66 -7.48 63.76
C GLU A 161 5.07 -7.30 63.18
N ARG A 162 5.73 -8.42 62.88
CA ARG A 162 7.07 -8.43 62.30
C ARG A 162 7.10 -7.78 60.91
N VAL A 163 6.16 -8.12 60.03
CA VAL A 163 6.10 -7.55 58.68
C VAL A 163 5.79 -6.05 58.73
N VAL A 164 4.82 -5.64 59.54
CA VAL A 164 4.46 -4.22 59.67
C VAL A 164 5.63 -3.39 60.21
N GLU A 165 6.34 -3.89 61.23
CA GLU A 165 7.53 -3.23 61.77
C GLU A 165 8.65 -3.12 60.72
N LEU A 166 8.97 -4.23 60.05
CA LEU A 166 10.02 -4.28 59.03
C LEU A 166 9.76 -3.33 57.85
N LEU A 167 8.50 -3.15 57.49
CA LEU A 167 8.08 -2.34 56.33
C LEU A 167 7.61 -0.93 56.72
N ALA A 168 7.59 -0.59 58.01
CA ALA A 168 7.26 0.76 58.49
C ALA A 168 8.13 1.87 57.85
N PRO A 169 9.40 1.65 57.47
CA PRO A 169 10.21 2.66 56.77
C PRO A 169 9.83 2.92 55.30
N VAL A 170 9.02 2.06 54.67
CA VAL A 170 8.62 2.24 53.26
C VAL A 170 7.85 3.55 53.10
N ARG A 171 8.21 4.35 52.09
CA ARG A 171 7.57 5.64 51.79
C ARG A 171 7.01 5.62 50.38
N PRO A 172 5.68 5.61 50.23
CA PRO A 172 5.07 5.77 48.92
C PRO A 172 5.35 7.15 48.34
N THR A 173 5.46 7.19 47.01
CA THR A 173 5.64 8.41 46.22
C THR A 173 4.41 8.62 45.36
N ALA A 174 4.01 9.88 45.17
CA ALA A 174 2.94 10.22 44.24
C ALA A 174 3.37 9.93 42.79
N THR A 175 2.46 9.41 41.98
CA THR A 175 2.69 9.12 40.56
C THR A 175 1.42 9.32 39.73
N SER A 176 1.58 9.56 38.44
CA SER A 176 0.50 9.64 37.46
C SER A 176 0.14 8.29 36.83
N THR A 177 1.00 7.27 36.93
CA THR A 177 0.68 5.93 36.41
C THR A 177 -0.35 5.27 37.33
N ALA A 178 -1.47 4.83 36.75
CA ALA A 178 -2.56 4.26 37.53
C ALA A 178 -2.15 2.91 38.16
N PHE A 179 -2.62 2.64 39.38
CA PHE A 179 -2.30 1.42 40.11
C PHE A 179 -3.57 0.65 40.43
N MET A 180 -3.72 -0.54 39.84
CA MET A 180 -4.79 -1.48 40.14
C MET A 180 -4.33 -2.46 41.22
N SER A 181 -4.90 -2.36 42.42
CA SER A 181 -4.55 -3.23 43.54
C SER A 181 -5.27 -4.57 43.43
N THR A 182 -4.53 -5.66 43.57
CA THR A 182 -5.10 -7.00 43.69
C THR A 182 -5.44 -7.37 45.13
N VAL A 183 -5.16 -6.49 46.10
CA VAL A 183 -5.65 -6.65 47.48
C VAL A 183 -7.11 -6.25 47.57
N THR A 184 -7.49 -5.17 46.89
CA THR A 184 -8.86 -4.64 46.86
C THR A 184 -9.64 -5.07 45.61
N GLY A 185 -8.95 -5.35 44.49
CA GLY A 185 -9.57 -5.55 43.18
C GLY A 185 -10.01 -4.24 42.52
N ASP A 186 -9.46 -3.10 42.94
CA ASP A 186 -9.83 -1.76 42.48
C ASP A 186 -8.59 -0.83 42.45
N TRP A 187 -8.75 0.35 41.87
CA TRP A 187 -7.76 1.42 41.88
C TRP A 187 -7.38 1.81 43.31
N ILE A 188 -6.10 2.10 43.54
CA ILE A 188 -5.60 2.54 44.84
C ILE A 188 -4.81 3.84 44.73
N ASP A 189 -4.94 4.70 45.74
CA ASP A 189 -4.04 5.84 45.91
C ASP A 189 -2.64 5.32 46.30
N PRO A 190 -1.57 5.63 45.54
CA PRO A 190 -0.21 5.28 45.90
C PRO A 190 0.17 5.59 47.35
N ALA A 191 -0.38 6.65 47.95
CA ALA A 191 -0.14 7.01 49.35
C ALA A 191 -0.51 5.90 50.35
N GLU A 192 -1.39 4.97 49.96
CA GLU A 192 -1.82 3.85 50.79
C GLU A 192 -0.82 2.67 50.82
N LEU A 193 0.21 2.65 49.95
CA LEU A 193 1.20 1.56 49.81
C LEU A 193 2.21 1.47 50.98
N THR A 194 1.70 1.55 52.21
CA THR A 194 2.42 1.55 53.48
C THR A 194 2.75 0.14 53.95
N GLY A 195 3.52 0.01 55.05
CA GLY A 195 3.80 -1.29 55.67
C GLY A 195 2.54 -2.11 56.01
N GLU A 196 1.44 -1.45 56.41
CA GLU A 196 0.15 -2.13 56.65
C GLU A 196 -0.44 -2.68 55.34
N TYR A 197 -0.35 -1.92 54.24
CA TYR A 197 -0.77 -2.42 52.93
C TYR A 197 0.03 -3.64 52.51
N TRP A 198 1.36 -3.63 52.67
CA TRP A 198 2.19 -4.77 52.30
C TRP A 198 1.96 -6.02 53.17
N TYR A 199 1.58 -5.84 54.43
CA TYR A 199 1.05 -6.94 55.25
C TYR A 199 -0.27 -7.47 54.68
N ARG A 200 -1.24 -6.59 54.36
CA ARG A 200 -2.52 -6.99 53.73
C ARG A 200 -2.28 -7.69 52.39
N ASN A 201 -1.35 -7.22 51.57
CA ASN A 201 -0.93 -7.88 50.32
C ASN A 201 -0.45 -9.30 50.57
N LEU A 202 0.28 -9.58 51.65
CA LEU A 202 0.70 -10.94 51.99
C LEU A 202 -0.42 -11.80 52.58
N ARG A 203 -1.38 -11.19 53.28
CA ARG A 203 -2.43 -11.88 54.05
C ARG A 203 -3.70 -12.15 53.26
N SER A 204 -4.16 -11.19 52.47
CA SER A 204 -5.45 -11.23 51.79
C SER A 204 -5.38 -12.08 50.51
N PRO A 205 -6.51 -12.67 50.07
CA PRO A 205 -6.58 -13.32 48.76
C PRO A 205 -6.24 -12.32 47.64
N ILE A 206 -5.55 -12.81 46.60
CA ILE A 206 -5.20 -12.01 45.42
C ILE A 206 -6.40 -11.96 44.47
N GLN A 207 -6.98 -10.78 44.29
CA GLN A 207 -8.09 -10.48 43.39
C GLN A 207 -7.59 -10.16 41.96
N PHE A 208 -6.81 -11.05 41.35
CA PHE A 208 -6.17 -10.77 40.04
C PHE A 208 -7.16 -10.77 38.87
N GLU A 209 -8.06 -11.75 38.79
CA GLU A 209 -9.13 -11.78 37.78
C GLU A 209 -10.08 -10.57 37.91
N PRO A 210 -10.61 -10.24 39.11
CA PRO A 210 -11.46 -9.05 39.24
C PRO A 210 -10.75 -7.75 38.83
N ALA A 211 -9.47 -7.61 39.21
CA ALA A 211 -8.65 -6.47 38.81
C ALA A 211 -8.40 -6.41 37.29
N THR A 212 -8.16 -7.56 36.64
CA THR A 212 -8.02 -7.66 35.18
C THR A 212 -9.32 -7.27 34.49
N ARG A 213 -10.46 -7.76 34.99
CA ARG A 213 -11.80 -7.41 34.49
C ARG A 213 -12.08 -5.92 34.62
N ALA A 214 -11.70 -5.30 35.75
CA ALA A 214 -11.83 -3.86 35.97
C ALA A 214 -10.97 -3.04 34.99
N LEU A 215 -9.75 -3.49 34.69
CA LEU A 215 -8.89 -2.87 33.66
C LEU A 215 -9.53 -2.96 32.27
N LEU A 216 -10.01 -4.14 31.86
CA LEU A 216 -10.70 -4.30 30.58
C LEU A 216 -11.95 -3.40 30.48
N ALA A 217 -12.75 -3.34 31.56
CA ALA A 217 -13.92 -2.47 31.61
C ALA A 217 -13.59 -0.97 31.56
N ALA A 218 -12.40 -0.58 32.04
CA ALA A 218 -11.87 0.78 31.95
C ALA A 218 -11.26 1.11 30.56
N GLY A 219 -11.25 0.15 29.62
CA GLY A 219 -10.81 0.35 28.25
C GLY A 219 -9.33 0.01 27.99
N PHE A 220 -8.64 -0.61 28.95
CA PHE A 220 -7.28 -1.12 28.71
C PHE A 220 -7.36 -2.39 27.84
N ASP A 221 -6.69 -2.39 26.69
CA ASP A 221 -6.73 -3.47 25.70
C ASP A 221 -5.38 -4.18 25.51
N THR A 222 -4.35 -3.79 26.26
CA THR A 222 -2.99 -4.35 26.09
C THR A 222 -2.39 -4.72 27.44
N PHE A 223 -2.00 -5.99 27.60
CA PHE A 223 -1.42 -6.56 28.81
C PHE A 223 -0.05 -7.15 28.54
N VAL A 224 0.94 -6.76 29.35
CA VAL A 224 2.32 -7.24 29.25
C VAL A 224 2.76 -7.86 30.58
N GLU A 225 2.98 -9.17 30.60
CA GLU A 225 3.50 -9.89 31.76
C GLU A 225 5.05 -9.78 31.79
N CYS A 226 5.54 -8.96 32.73
CA CYS A 226 6.98 -8.76 32.97
C CYS A 226 7.55 -9.85 33.88
N SER A 227 7.60 -11.10 33.43
CA SER A 227 8.04 -12.26 34.23
C SER A 227 9.09 -13.13 33.49
N PRO A 228 9.90 -13.94 34.22
CA PRO A 228 10.82 -14.90 33.59
C PRO A 228 10.10 -16.06 32.87
N HIS A 229 8.81 -16.24 33.11
CA HIS A 229 7.96 -17.20 32.43
C HIS A 229 6.49 -16.80 32.62
N PRO A 230 5.66 -16.77 31.56
CA PRO A 230 4.27 -16.40 31.66
C PRO A 230 3.49 -17.40 32.50
N VAL A 231 2.93 -16.95 33.61
CA VAL A 231 2.03 -17.76 34.45
C VAL A 231 0.64 -17.15 34.58
N LEU A 232 0.47 -15.88 34.21
CA LEU A 232 -0.79 -15.13 34.33
C LEU A 232 -1.50 -14.95 32.99
N LEU A 233 -0.79 -15.06 31.86
CA LEU A 233 -1.38 -14.88 30.52
C LEU A 233 -2.66 -15.68 30.29
N VAL A 234 -2.72 -16.93 30.75
CA VAL A 234 -3.90 -17.79 30.57
C VAL A 234 -5.12 -17.19 31.28
N GLY A 235 -4.96 -16.76 32.53
CA GLY A 235 -6.05 -16.15 33.29
C GLY A 235 -6.49 -14.80 32.72
N ILE A 236 -5.54 -14.01 32.21
CA ILE A 236 -5.86 -12.76 31.50
C ILE A 236 -6.64 -13.07 30.22
N GLN A 237 -6.17 -14.02 29.40
CA GLN A 237 -6.83 -14.39 28.14
C GLN A 237 -8.23 -14.95 28.36
N GLU A 238 -8.43 -15.80 29.37
CA GLU A 238 -9.76 -16.29 29.74
C GLU A 238 -10.73 -15.13 30.07
N THR A 239 -10.23 -14.12 30.81
CA THR A 239 -11.02 -12.93 31.14
C THR A 239 -11.36 -12.10 29.91
N VAL A 240 -10.40 -11.95 28.98
CA VAL A 240 -10.58 -11.27 27.68
C VAL A 240 -11.65 -11.98 26.84
N ASP A 241 -11.55 -13.31 26.73
CA ASP A 241 -12.45 -14.14 25.93
C ASP A 241 -13.88 -14.10 26.49
N GLU A 242 -14.04 -14.19 27.81
CA GLU A 242 -15.35 -14.12 28.48
C GLU A 242 -16.05 -12.77 28.26
N LEU A 243 -15.28 -11.68 28.24
CA LEU A 243 -15.79 -10.33 27.97
C LEU A 243 -15.97 -10.04 26.47
N GLY A 244 -15.46 -10.89 25.57
CA GLY A 244 -15.43 -10.63 24.14
C GLY A 244 -14.59 -9.40 23.77
N ALA A 245 -13.56 -9.10 24.56
CA ALA A 245 -12.69 -7.95 24.34
C ALA A 245 -11.61 -8.25 23.29
N GLY A 246 -11.26 -7.26 22.48
CA GLY A 246 -10.19 -7.38 21.47
C GLY A 246 -8.81 -7.02 22.04
N ALA A 247 -8.39 -7.63 23.14
CA ALA A 247 -7.17 -7.26 23.84
C ALA A 247 -5.94 -8.10 23.46
N ALA A 248 -4.76 -7.48 23.39
CA ALA A 248 -3.48 -8.18 23.25
C ALA A 248 -2.89 -8.56 24.61
N VAL A 249 -2.51 -9.84 24.75
CA VAL A 249 -1.93 -10.39 25.98
C VAL A 249 -0.58 -11.02 25.66
N GLN A 250 0.51 -10.41 26.16
CA GLN A 250 1.89 -10.81 25.85
C GLN A 250 2.72 -11.07 27.10
N GLY A 251 3.58 -12.09 27.05
CA GLY A 251 4.61 -12.33 28.07
C GLY A 251 5.97 -11.81 27.63
N THR A 252 6.90 -11.66 28.56
CA THR A 252 8.24 -11.15 28.20
C THR A 252 9.22 -12.27 27.88
N LEU A 253 9.42 -13.20 28.81
CA LEU A 253 10.35 -14.32 28.66
C LEU A 253 9.61 -15.65 28.75
N ARG A 254 10.20 -16.72 28.20
CA ARG A 254 9.67 -18.08 28.36
C ARG A 254 10.81 -19.03 28.71
N ARG A 255 10.60 -19.84 29.75
CA ARG A 255 11.51 -20.91 30.17
C ARG A 255 11.93 -21.77 28.97
N GLU A 256 13.21 -22.14 28.93
CA GLU A 256 13.81 -22.99 27.89
C GLU A 256 13.68 -22.41 26.46
N ARG A 257 13.53 -21.09 26.34
CA ARG A 257 13.51 -20.37 25.07
C ARG A 257 14.53 -19.24 25.08
N ASN A 258 14.99 -18.86 23.89
CA ASN A 258 15.88 -17.73 23.74
C ASN A 258 15.18 -16.44 24.18
N GLU A 259 15.82 -15.68 25.06
CA GLU A 259 15.27 -14.48 25.69
C GLU A 259 14.99 -13.38 24.66
N SER A 260 15.93 -13.14 23.73
CA SER A 260 15.81 -12.14 22.68
C SER A 260 14.68 -12.49 21.70
N ASP A 261 14.57 -13.76 21.29
CA ASP A 261 13.50 -14.20 20.39
C ASP A 261 12.12 -14.05 21.04
N CYS A 262 12.00 -14.37 22.33
CA CYS A 262 10.77 -14.18 23.08
C CYS A 262 10.38 -12.71 23.17
N PHE A 263 11.32 -11.86 23.59
CA PHE A 263 11.07 -10.43 23.74
C PHE A 263 10.71 -9.78 22.40
N LEU A 264 11.51 -10.01 21.35
CA LEU A 264 11.26 -9.44 20.01
C LEU A 264 9.98 -9.98 19.38
N GLY A 265 9.65 -11.26 19.62
CA GLY A 265 8.38 -11.85 19.17
C GLY A 265 7.18 -11.16 19.82
N SER A 266 7.21 -10.96 21.14
CA SER A 266 6.14 -10.26 21.85
C SER A 266 6.09 -8.77 21.52
N LEU A 267 7.23 -8.10 21.34
CA LEU A 267 7.29 -6.72 20.88
C LEU A 267 6.66 -6.56 19.49
N SER A 268 6.94 -7.49 18.57
CA SER A 268 6.35 -7.50 17.23
C SER A 268 4.84 -7.75 17.28
N ALA A 269 4.37 -8.61 18.18
CA ALA A 269 2.94 -8.85 18.38
C ALA A 269 2.22 -7.60 18.92
N LEU A 270 2.82 -6.88 19.88
CA LEU A 270 2.29 -5.59 20.35
C LEU A 270 2.27 -4.54 19.24
N HIS A 271 3.34 -4.45 18.45
CA HIS A 271 3.39 -3.53 17.31
C HIS A 271 2.29 -3.83 16.29
N ALA A 272 2.07 -5.10 15.95
CA ALA A 272 0.99 -5.52 15.05
C ALA A 272 -0.41 -5.23 15.63
N HIS A 273 -0.54 -5.18 16.96
CA HIS A 273 -1.77 -4.76 17.64
C HIS A 273 -1.98 -3.23 17.65
N GLY A 274 -0.97 -2.45 17.28
CA GLY A 274 -1.04 -0.98 17.21
C GLY A 274 -0.28 -0.25 18.31
N VAL A 275 0.44 -0.97 19.19
CA VAL A 275 1.29 -0.34 20.20
C VAL A 275 2.47 0.35 19.53
N ALA A 276 2.72 1.60 19.92
CA ALA A 276 3.87 2.36 19.45
C ALA A 276 5.16 1.74 19.99
N VAL A 277 6.10 1.45 19.09
CA VAL A 277 7.43 0.91 19.41
C VAL A 277 8.47 1.86 18.85
N ASP A 278 9.47 2.20 19.67
CA ASP A 278 10.64 2.95 19.23
C ASP A 278 11.64 1.99 18.54
N TRP A 279 11.37 1.73 17.26
CA TRP A 279 12.24 0.92 16.41
C TRP A 279 13.64 1.50 16.24
N ALA A 280 13.81 2.83 16.35
CA ALA A 280 15.13 3.45 16.25
C ALA A 280 16.02 3.00 17.42
N THR A 281 15.46 2.91 18.63
CA THR A 281 16.18 2.38 19.79
C THR A 281 16.42 0.87 19.69
N VAL A 282 15.47 0.10 19.16
CA VAL A 282 15.64 -1.36 18.95
C VAL A 282 16.82 -1.67 18.01
N PHE A 283 16.98 -0.88 16.93
CA PHE A 283 18.05 -1.06 15.95
C PHE A 283 19.31 -0.21 16.23
N ALA A 284 19.35 0.50 17.37
CA ALA A 284 20.50 1.32 17.73
C ALA A 284 21.77 0.46 17.84
N GLY A 285 22.85 0.89 17.17
CA GLY A 285 24.13 0.18 17.19
C GLY A 285 24.20 -1.08 16.33
N ALA A 286 23.13 -1.44 15.60
CA ALA A 286 23.16 -2.57 14.67
C ALA A 286 24.20 -2.39 13.56
N GLY A 287 24.63 -1.16 13.23
CA GLY A 287 25.67 -0.88 12.23
C GLY A 287 25.21 -1.03 10.78
N HIS A 288 23.92 -1.30 10.55
CA HIS A 288 23.30 -1.44 9.23
C HIS A 288 22.31 -0.29 9.01
N GLY A 289 22.30 0.30 7.82
CA GLY A 289 21.32 1.32 7.45
C GLY A 289 19.96 0.73 7.08
N PRO A 290 18.90 1.54 6.99
CA PRO A 290 17.61 1.09 6.47
C PRO A 290 17.79 0.54 5.05
N VAL A 291 17.11 -0.57 4.76
CA VAL A 291 17.06 -1.18 3.41
C VAL A 291 15.69 -0.90 2.83
N GLU A 292 15.62 -0.49 1.56
CA GLU A 292 14.35 -0.35 0.87
C GLU A 292 13.69 -1.72 0.69
N LEU A 293 12.50 -1.87 1.26
CA LEU A 293 11.63 -3.02 1.02
C LEU A 293 10.64 -2.69 -0.09
N PRO A 294 10.11 -3.71 -0.81
CA PRO A 294 8.97 -3.50 -1.70
C PRO A 294 7.87 -2.71 -0.99
N THR A 295 7.34 -1.71 -1.68
CA THR A 295 6.27 -0.86 -1.14
C THR A 295 4.97 -1.65 -0.96
N TYR A 296 3.97 -1.05 -0.28
CA TYR A 296 2.67 -1.68 -0.04
C TYR A 296 2.10 -2.32 -1.31
N ALA A 297 1.79 -3.61 -1.24
CA ALA A 297 1.20 -4.36 -2.34
C ALA A 297 -0.26 -3.95 -2.54
N PHE A 298 -0.48 -2.80 -3.20
CA PHE A 298 -1.82 -2.31 -3.50
C PHE A 298 -2.62 -3.37 -4.27
N GLN A 299 -3.88 -3.57 -3.87
CA GLN A 299 -4.83 -4.37 -4.64
C GLN A 299 -5.27 -3.55 -5.86
N HIS A 300 -4.47 -3.58 -6.92
CA HIS A 300 -4.72 -2.82 -8.14
C HIS A 300 -6.06 -3.21 -8.75
N ARG A 301 -7.03 -2.30 -8.68
CA ARG A 301 -8.28 -2.36 -9.42
C ARG A 301 -8.33 -1.15 -10.35
N PRO A 302 -8.68 -1.32 -11.63
CA PRO A 302 -8.84 -0.20 -12.53
C PRO A 302 -10.07 0.61 -12.12
N TYR A 303 -9.83 1.78 -11.50
CA TYR A 303 -10.85 2.80 -11.22
C TYR A 303 -10.71 3.98 -12.18
N TRP A 304 -10.57 3.67 -13.46
CA TRP A 304 -10.61 4.68 -14.52
C TRP A 304 -12.07 4.99 -14.84
N LEU A 305 -12.45 6.27 -14.80
CA LEU A 305 -13.63 6.70 -15.56
C LEU A 305 -13.34 6.37 -17.02
N PRO A 306 -14.18 5.61 -17.73
CA PRO A 306 -14.02 5.46 -19.16
C PRO A 306 -13.95 6.87 -19.73
N SER A 307 -12.81 7.25 -20.31
CA SER A 307 -12.72 8.43 -21.16
C SER A 307 -13.84 8.28 -22.16
N GLY A 308 -14.85 9.17 -22.09
CA GLY A 308 -16.18 8.96 -22.64
C GLY A 308 -16.13 8.22 -23.97
N GLY A 309 -16.48 6.93 -23.94
CA GLY A 309 -16.65 6.16 -25.16
C GLY A 309 -17.70 6.90 -25.96
N ALA A 310 -17.32 7.41 -27.13
CA ALA A 310 -18.28 7.86 -28.13
C ALA A 310 -19.40 6.81 -28.17
N ALA A 311 -20.66 7.25 -28.05
CA ALA A 311 -21.79 6.34 -28.20
C ALA A 311 -21.53 5.47 -29.44
N ASP A 312 -21.67 4.15 -29.32
CA ASP A 312 -21.39 3.25 -30.43
C ASP A 312 -22.22 3.70 -31.64
N VAL A 313 -21.57 4.26 -32.64
CA VAL A 313 -22.20 4.88 -33.81
C VAL A 313 -23.05 3.87 -34.59
N ARG A 314 -22.82 2.57 -34.38
CA ARG A 314 -23.66 1.47 -34.90
C ARG A 314 -25.08 1.52 -34.36
N THR A 315 -25.29 2.03 -33.14
CA THR A 315 -26.63 2.23 -32.58
C THR A 315 -27.43 3.31 -33.32
N ALA A 316 -26.75 4.23 -34.03
CA ALA A 316 -27.36 5.23 -34.91
C ALA A 316 -27.48 4.74 -36.38
N GLY A 317 -27.19 3.46 -36.66
CA GLY A 317 -27.24 2.90 -38.01
C GLY A 317 -26.04 3.28 -38.90
N MET A 318 -24.96 3.81 -38.31
CA MET A 318 -23.73 4.16 -39.02
C MET A 318 -22.68 3.05 -38.90
N THR A 319 -21.75 3.00 -39.84
CA THR A 319 -20.58 2.13 -39.78
C THR A 319 -19.48 2.83 -38.97
N ALA A 320 -18.92 2.16 -37.97
CA ALA A 320 -17.72 2.66 -37.28
C ALA A 320 -16.52 2.59 -38.21
N VAL A 321 -15.75 3.68 -38.30
CA VAL A 321 -14.54 3.78 -39.13
C VAL A 321 -13.34 3.74 -38.20
N ASP A 322 -12.38 2.86 -38.48
CA ASP A 322 -11.14 2.74 -37.71
C ASP A 322 -10.06 3.66 -38.30
N HIS A 323 -10.21 4.96 -38.07
CA HIS A 323 -9.30 5.99 -38.61
C HIS A 323 -9.10 7.14 -37.60
N PRO A 324 -7.88 7.69 -37.43
CA PRO A 324 -7.61 8.67 -36.38
C PRO A 324 -8.32 10.03 -36.54
N LEU A 325 -8.78 10.34 -37.76
CA LEU A 325 -9.50 11.58 -38.09
C LEU A 325 -10.99 11.38 -38.42
N LEU A 326 -11.45 10.12 -38.54
CA LEU A 326 -12.83 9.78 -38.95
C LEU A 326 -13.40 8.75 -37.99
N GLY A 327 -14.60 9.00 -37.46
CA GLY A 327 -15.23 8.10 -36.48
C GLY A 327 -16.35 7.24 -37.05
N ALA A 328 -17.00 7.68 -38.14
CA ALA A 328 -18.16 6.98 -38.67
C ALA A 328 -18.39 7.23 -40.17
N ALA A 329 -19.10 6.31 -40.81
CA ALA A 329 -19.55 6.42 -42.20
C ALA A 329 -21.03 6.04 -42.34
N VAL A 330 -21.71 6.65 -43.31
CA VAL A 330 -23.08 6.32 -43.70
C VAL A 330 -23.17 6.22 -45.22
N ARG A 331 -23.76 5.13 -45.71
CA ARG A 331 -24.03 4.96 -47.15
C ARG A 331 -25.43 5.49 -47.47
N LEU A 332 -25.52 6.46 -48.38
CA LEU A 332 -26.78 7.06 -48.79
C LEU A 332 -27.57 6.07 -49.66
N ALA A 333 -28.84 5.88 -49.33
CA ALA A 333 -29.68 4.83 -49.93
C ALA A 333 -30.10 5.12 -51.38
N ASP A 334 -30.06 6.38 -51.81
CA ASP A 334 -30.58 6.85 -53.10
C ASP A 334 -29.51 6.91 -54.20
N GLN A 335 -28.30 7.36 -53.87
CA GLN A 335 -27.24 7.66 -54.85
C GLN A 335 -26.04 6.70 -54.75
N GLY A 336 -25.99 5.87 -53.70
CA GLY A 336 -24.87 4.95 -53.47
C GLY A 336 -23.61 5.62 -52.92
N ASP A 337 -23.63 6.94 -52.76
CA ASP A 337 -22.62 7.76 -52.11
C ASP A 337 -22.35 7.29 -50.68
N THR A 338 -21.12 7.43 -50.22
CA THR A 338 -20.73 7.20 -48.82
C THR A 338 -20.24 8.49 -48.21
N VAL A 339 -20.81 8.86 -47.05
CA VAL A 339 -20.40 10.03 -46.27
C VAL A 339 -19.65 9.57 -45.03
N PHE A 340 -18.40 9.96 -44.92
CA PHE A 340 -17.55 9.77 -43.74
C PHE A 340 -17.60 11.04 -42.89
N THR A 341 -17.54 10.91 -41.56
CA THR A 341 -17.58 12.03 -40.63
C THR A 341 -16.59 11.86 -39.48
N GLY A 342 -16.04 12.98 -39.00
CA GLY A 342 -15.08 13.01 -37.90
C GLY A 342 -14.88 14.40 -37.31
N VAL A 343 -13.93 14.50 -36.37
CA VAL A 343 -13.51 15.76 -35.74
C VAL A 343 -11.99 15.81 -35.76
N LEU A 344 -11.44 16.82 -36.44
CA LEU A 344 -10.03 17.18 -36.35
C LEU A 344 -9.81 17.90 -35.03
N SER A 345 -8.86 17.44 -34.21
CA SER A 345 -8.60 18.00 -32.88
C SER A 345 -7.11 18.29 -32.71
N ALA A 346 -6.73 19.55 -32.57
CA ALA A 346 -5.34 19.94 -32.29
C ALA A 346 -4.85 19.43 -30.93
N GLY A 347 -5.77 19.15 -29.99
CA GLY A 347 -5.43 18.55 -28.70
C GLY A 347 -5.12 17.05 -28.79
N ALA A 348 -5.73 16.34 -29.74
CA ALA A 348 -5.43 14.93 -30.01
C ALA A 348 -4.26 14.77 -30.99
N HIS A 349 -4.16 15.67 -31.96
CA HIS A 349 -3.19 15.65 -33.06
C HIS A 349 -2.48 17.01 -33.15
N PRO A 350 -1.40 17.24 -32.38
CA PRO A 350 -0.74 18.55 -32.29
C PRO A 350 -0.23 19.11 -33.63
N TRP A 351 0.12 18.24 -34.58
CA TRP A 351 0.58 18.62 -35.92
C TRP A 351 -0.49 19.35 -36.76
N LEU A 352 -1.78 19.25 -36.39
CA LEU A 352 -2.84 20.03 -37.02
C LEU A 352 -2.74 21.54 -36.74
N ALA A 353 -1.97 21.98 -35.74
CA ALA A 353 -1.79 23.40 -35.45
C ALA A 353 -1.03 24.15 -36.58
N ASP A 354 -0.31 23.43 -37.44
CA ASP A 354 0.39 23.98 -38.61
C ASP A 354 -0.54 23.96 -39.85
N PRO A 355 -0.65 25.05 -40.64
CA PRO A 355 -1.35 25.03 -41.93
C PRO A 355 -0.98 23.84 -42.84
N ALA A 356 0.30 23.44 -42.90
CA ALA A 356 0.74 22.29 -43.69
C ALA A 356 0.20 20.96 -43.13
N GLY A 357 -0.01 20.87 -41.81
CA GLY A 357 -0.65 19.73 -41.17
C GLY A 357 -2.13 19.63 -41.54
N VAL A 358 -2.84 20.76 -41.60
CA VAL A 358 -4.25 20.78 -42.05
C VAL A 358 -4.39 20.33 -43.51
N ASP A 359 -3.47 20.76 -44.38
CA ASP A 359 -3.46 20.32 -45.78
C ASP A 359 -3.11 18.83 -45.91
N ALA A 360 -2.21 18.32 -45.08
CA ALA A 360 -1.91 16.89 -45.01
C ALA A 360 -3.11 16.05 -44.53
N ALA A 361 -3.88 16.56 -43.55
CA ALA A 361 -5.12 15.92 -43.11
C ALA A 361 -6.14 15.84 -44.25
N LEU A 362 -6.29 16.89 -45.05
CA LEU A 362 -7.17 16.86 -46.23
C LEU A 362 -6.77 15.77 -47.22
N LEU A 363 -5.47 15.63 -47.50
CA LEU A 363 -4.99 14.61 -48.41
C LEU A 363 -5.25 13.20 -47.88
N GLU A 364 -4.95 12.96 -46.61
CA GLU A 364 -5.20 11.66 -45.96
C GLU A 364 -6.69 11.32 -45.98
N LEU A 365 -7.57 12.27 -45.65
CA LEU A 365 -9.02 12.08 -45.69
C LEU A 365 -9.50 11.65 -47.08
N VAL A 366 -8.97 12.26 -48.15
CA VAL A 366 -9.36 11.93 -49.52
C VAL A 366 -8.84 10.55 -49.92
N VAL A 367 -7.58 10.24 -49.63
CA VAL A 367 -6.96 8.96 -50.01
C VAL A 367 -7.58 7.79 -49.24
N HIS A 368 -7.75 7.93 -47.93
CA HIS A 368 -8.36 6.90 -47.08
C HIS A 368 -9.80 6.62 -47.51
N THR A 369 -10.62 7.65 -47.71
CA THR A 369 -12.04 7.46 -48.07
C THR A 369 -12.23 6.95 -49.50
N ALA A 370 -11.33 7.29 -50.42
CA ALA A 370 -11.28 6.68 -51.75
C ALA A 370 -11.04 5.17 -51.66
N ALA A 371 -10.04 4.76 -50.87
CA ALA A 371 -9.69 3.36 -50.68
C ALA A 371 -10.81 2.57 -49.98
N GLU A 372 -11.40 3.11 -48.92
CA GLU A 372 -12.56 2.52 -48.23
C GLU A 372 -13.79 2.38 -49.15
N ALA A 373 -13.94 3.29 -50.12
CA ALA A 373 -14.99 3.21 -51.14
C ALA A 373 -14.65 2.27 -52.33
N GLY A 374 -13.44 1.69 -52.35
CA GLY A 374 -13.01 0.72 -53.36
C GLY A 374 -12.33 1.32 -54.60
N PHE A 375 -11.82 2.56 -54.51
CA PHE A 375 -11.01 3.18 -55.56
C PHE A 375 -9.51 2.99 -55.28
N ASP A 376 -8.74 2.71 -56.33
CA ASP A 376 -7.31 2.39 -56.20
C ASP A 376 -6.41 3.62 -56.24
N ARG A 377 -6.87 4.73 -56.85
CA ARG A 377 -6.06 5.93 -57.07
C ARG A 377 -6.88 7.21 -57.06
N VAL A 378 -6.31 8.29 -56.53
CA VAL A 378 -6.85 9.65 -56.64
C VAL A 378 -6.14 10.37 -57.79
N ASP A 379 -6.88 10.64 -58.87
CA ASP A 379 -6.36 11.23 -60.10
C ASP A 379 -6.15 12.74 -60.00
N ALA A 380 -7.00 13.43 -59.25
CA ALA A 380 -6.89 14.86 -59.03
C ALA A 380 -7.49 15.23 -57.68
N LEU A 381 -6.80 16.09 -56.93
CA LEU A 381 -7.32 16.80 -55.77
C LEU A 381 -7.12 18.29 -55.98
N ARG A 382 -8.21 19.04 -55.91
CA ARG A 382 -8.23 20.50 -55.98
C ARG A 382 -8.73 21.07 -54.66
N GLN A 383 -7.89 21.85 -54.01
CA GLN A 383 -8.27 22.62 -52.83
C GLN A 383 -9.10 23.85 -53.26
N VAL A 384 -10.29 23.99 -52.68
CA VAL A 384 -11.24 25.08 -52.93
C VAL A 384 -11.09 26.17 -51.85
N ALA A 385 -11.02 25.75 -50.59
CA ALA A 385 -10.86 26.65 -49.45
C ALA A 385 -10.07 25.93 -48.32
N PRO A 386 -8.90 26.44 -47.89
CA PRO A 386 -8.14 25.82 -46.81
C PRO A 386 -8.96 25.74 -45.52
N PRO A 387 -9.05 24.57 -44.86
CA PRO A 387 -9.72 24.45 -43.57
C PRO A 387 -8.97 25.31 -42.55
N ARG A 388 -9.69 25.90 -41.62
CA ARG A 388 -9.10 26.67 -40.51
C ARG A 388 -9.61 26.10 -39.21
N LEU A 389 -8.70 25.71 -38.34
CA LEU A 389 -9.08 25.30 -36.99
C LEU A 389 -9.57 26.52 -36.22
N PRO A 390 -10.74 26.44 -35.55
CA PRO A 390 -11.19 27.48 -34.64
C PRO A 390 -10.35 27.50 -33.36
N ASP A 391 -10.49 28.55 -32.54
CA ASP A 391 -9.78 28.70 -31.27
C ASP A 391 -10.05 27.56 -30.28
N SER A 392 -11.18 26.84 -30.42
CA SER A 392 -11.47 25.63 -29.64
C SER A 392 -10.54 24.46 -29.97
N GLY A 393 -9.82 24.54 -31.09
CA GLY A 393 -8.95 23.48 -31.59
C GLY A 393 -9.68 22.28 -32.19
N MET A 394 -11.01 22.35 -32.37
CA MET A 394 -11.83 21.26 -32.91
C MET A 394 -12.57 21.68 -34.18
N LEU A 395 -12.47 20.89 -35.25
CA LEU A 395 -13.13 21.16 -36.53
C LEU A 395 -13.84 19.89 -37.03
N ARG A 396 -15.15 19.96 -37.22
CA ARG A 396 -15.92 18.84 -37.77
C ARG A 396 -15.62 18.71 -39.26
N VAL A 397 -15.51 17.49 -39.75
CA VAL A 397 -15.26 17.19 -41.15
C VAL A 397 -16.24 16.16 -41.69
N GLN A 398 -16.61 16.33 -42.96
CA GLN A 398 -17.35 15.36 -43.74
C GLN A 398 -16.68 15.13 -45.08
N VAL A 399 -16.58 13.87 -45.49
CA VAL A 399 -16.08 13.50 -46.82
C VAL A 399 -17.17 12.71 -47.51
N ARG A 400 -17.64 13.20 -48.65
CA ARG A 400 -18.62 12.51 -49.49
C ARG A 400 -17.90 11.90 -50.68
N VAL A 401 -18.01 10.58 -50.82
CA VAL A 401 -17.50 9.82 -51.96
C VAL A 401 -18.68 9.32 -52.80
N GLY A 402 -18.78 9.81 -54.02
CA GLY A 402 -19.77 9.41 -55.01
C GLY A 402 -19.43 8.07 -55.66
N ALA A 403 -20.45 7.37 -56.15
CA ALA A 403 -20.27 6.10 -56.86
C ALA A 403 -19.47 6.24 -58.18
N ASP A 404 -19.38 7.45 -58.72
CA ASP A 404 -18.62 7.81 -59.92
C ASP A 404 -17.15 8.15 -59.63
N GLY A 405 -16.73 8.10 -58.36
CA GLY A 405 -15.37 8.47 -57.93
C GLY A 405 -15.20 9.94 -57.58
N THR A 406 -16.26 10.77 -57.64
CA THR A 406 -16.18 12.16 -57.18
C THR A 406 -16.08 12.22 -55.65
N ILE A 407 -15.15 13.01 -55.12
CA ILE A 407 -14.94 13.18 -53.68
C ILE A 407 -15.06 14.66 -53.32
N ASP A 408 -15.92 15.01 -52.35
CA ASP A 408 -16.01 16.35 -51.78
C ASP A 408 -15.65 16.32 -50.29
N VAL A 409 -14.76 17.21 -49.85
CA VAL A 409 -14.42 17.38 -48.43
C VAL A 409 -15.02 18.68 -47.92
N PHE A 410 -15.69 18.60 -46.77
CA PHE A 410 -16.32 19.72 -46.09
C PHE A 410 -15.84 19.82 -44.64
N SER A 411 -15.85 21.05 -44.11
CA SER A 411 -15.59 21.31 -42.70
C SER A 411 -16.58 22.29 -42.11
N GLN A 412 -16.74 22.20 -40.79
CA GLN A 412 -17.67 23.02 -40.02
C GLN A 412 -17.08 23.26 -38.60
N PRO A 413 -16.86 24.52 -38.19
CA PRO A 413 -16.25 24.82 -36.88
C PRO A 413 -17.19 24.53 -35.70
N ASP A 414 -18.50 24.74 -35.88
CA ASP A 414 -19.54 24.52 -34.87
C ASP A 414 -20.89 24.21 -35.54
N GLU A 415 -21.88 23.75 -34.77
CA GLU A 415 -23.20 23.36 -35.31
C GLU A 415 -24.00 24.50 -35.95
N GLU A 416 -23.70 25.75 -35.60
CA GLU A 416 -24.43 26.94 -36.05
C GLU A 416 -23.90 27.47 -37.39
N THR A 417 -22.66 27.14 -37.74
CA THR A 417 -21.99 27.59 -38.97
C THR A 417 -22.32 26.70 -40.17
N PRO A 418 -22.53 27.23 -41.39
CA PRO A 418 -22.71 26.40 -42.58
C PRO A 418 -21.47 25.56 -42.93
N TRP A 419 -21.66 24.37 -43.48
CA TRP A 419 -20.55 23.58 -44.04
C TRP A 419 -19.84 24.32 -45.16
N THR A 420 -18.51 24.39 -45.08
CA THR A 420 -17.64 24.95 -46.12
C THR A 420 -17.04 23.82 -46.92
N ARG A 421 -17.11 23.88 -48.25
CA ARG A 421 -16.40 22.91 -49.12
C ARG A 421 -14.93 23.27 -49.19
N ASN A 422 -14.07 22.40 -48.69
CA ASN A 422 -12.63 22.63 -48.63
C ASN A 422 -11.89 22.08 -49.84
N ALA A 423 -12.31 20.93 -50.38
CA ALA A 423 -11.65 20.31 -51.51
C ALA A 423 -12.60 19.47 -52.37
N THR A 424 -12.22 19.29 -53.63
CA THR A 424 -12.86 18.39 -54.60
C THR A 424 -11.82 17.48 -55.21
N ALA A 425 -12.08 16.18 -55.30
CA ALA A 425 -11.20 15.21 -55.91
C ALA A 425 -11.95 14.22 -56.81
N SER A 426 -11.21 13.51 -57.65
CA SER A 426 -11.70 12.39 -58.46
C SER A 426 -10.82 11.17 -58.25
N ALA A 427 -11.43 10.01 -58.03
CA ALA A 427 -10.76 8.73 -57.85
C ALA A 427 -11.20 7.72 -58.91
N VAL A 428 -10.32 6.79 -59.25
CA VAL A 428 -10.54 5.78 -60.28
C VAL A 428 -10.11 4.39 -59.80
N VAL A 429 -10.77 3.37 -60.36
CA VAL A 429 -10.34 1.98 -60.25
C VAL A 429 -9.28 1.76 -61.33
N ALA A 430 -8.04 1.54 -60.93
CA ALA A 430 -6.89 1.44 -61.83
C ALA A 430 -5.87 0.45 -61.27
N PRO A 431 -5.10 -0.25 -62.12
CA PRO A 431 -4.01 -1.09 -61.63
C PRO A 431 -3.06 -0.25 -60.76
N PRO A 432 -2.58 -0.78 -59.62
CA PRO A 432 -1.68 -0.04 -58.74
C PRO A 432 -0.43 0.39 -59.53
N ASP A 433 -0.16 1.70 -59.54
CA ASP A 433 1.10 2.22 -60.06
C ASP A 433 2.19 1.88 -59.03
N THR A 434 3.04 0.90 -59.35
CA THR A 434 4.06 0.37 -58.45
C THR A 434 5.27 1.31 -58.28
N GLY A 435 5.19 2.55 -58.79
CA GLY A 435 6.26 3.52 -58.65
C GLY A 435 7.54 3.03 -59.32
N ALA A 436 7.45 2.60 -60.59
CA ALA A 436 8.52 1.93 -61.34
C ALA A 436 9.91 2.64 -61.36
N GLY A 437 10.01 3.89 -60.88
CA GLY A 437 11.27 4.63 -60.69
C GLY A 437 11.78 4.77 -59.24
N LEU A 438 11.04 4.29 -58.23
CA LEU A 438 11.37 4.43 -56.79
C LEU A 438 11.87 3.12 -56.15
N THR A 439 12.09 2.07 -56.94
CA THR A 439 12.64 0.78 -56.49
C THR A 439 14.13 0.83 -56.11
N ARG A 440 14.82 1.94 -56.43
CA ARG A 440 16.21 2.23 -56.04
C ARG A 440 16.27 3.60 -55.35
N TRP A 441 16.81 3.64 -54.13
CA TRP A 441 16.86 4.85 -53.29
C TRP A 441 18.29 5.16 -52.77
N PRO A 442 18.76 6.42 -52.83
CA PRO A 442 18.22 7.49 -53.67
C PRO A 442 18.30 7.10 -55.17
N PRO A 443 17.57 7.79 -56.06
CA PRO A 443 17.61 7.50 -57.50
C PRO A 443 19.05 7.57 -58.06
N ALA A 444 19.33 6.76 -59.08
CA ALA A 444 20.67 6.53 -59.63
C ALA A 444 21.46 7.79 -60.03
N ASP A 445 20.73 8.85 -60.38
CA ASP A 445 21.24 10.10 -60.96
C ASP A 445 20.89 11.33 -60.09
N ALA A 446 20.60 11.12 -58.79
CA ALA A 446 20.19 12.18 -57.88
C ALA A 446 21.37 12.81 -57.12
N GLU A 447 21.49 14.13 -57.17
CA GLU A 447 22.50 14.90 -56.42
C GLU A 447 21.91 15.41 -55.10
N ALA A 448 22.63 15.25 -53.99
CA ALA A 448 22.20 15.75 -52.69
C ALA A 448 22.21 17.29 -52.68
N VAL A 449 21.13 17.90 -52.18
CA VAL A 449 20.98 19.35 -52.05
C VAL A 449 20.77 19.75 -50.59
N SER A 450 21.10 20.99 -50.24
CA SER A 450 20.81 21.53 -48.91
C SER A 450 19.31 21.75 -48.73
N LEU A 451 18.80 21.55 -47.52
CA LEU A 451 17.41 21.83 -47.18
C LEU A 451 17.11 23.32 -47.36
N PRO A 452 16.06 23.70 -48.11
CA PRO A 452 15.62 25.09 -48.22
C PRO A 452 15.20 25.68 -46.87
N ASP A 453 15.41 26.98 -46.68
CA ASP A 453 14.90 27.70 -45.50
C ASP A 453 13.36 27.61 -45.45
N GLY A 454 12.80 27.31 -44.28
CA GLY A 454 11.35 27.12 -44.08
C GLY A 454 10.84 25.69 -44.33
N SER A 455 11.73 24.74 -44.65
CA SER A 455 11.41 23.31 -44.73
C SER A 455 11.10 22.72 -43.36
N SER A 456 10.22 21.72 -43.32
CA SER A 456 9.87 20.99 -42.09
C SER A 456 11.10 20.36 -41.41
N PRO A 457 11.18 20.37 -40.07
CA PRO A 457 12.26 19.72 -39.32
C PRO A 457 12.25 18.19 -39.44
N LEU A 458 11.18 17.61 -40.02
CA LEU A 458 11.06 16.17 -40.26
C LEU A 458 11.78 15.73 -41.53
N LEU A 459 12.22 16.66 -42.38
CA LEU A 459 13.02 16.35 -43.57
C LEU A 459 14.46 16.13 -43.16
N GLU A 460 14.98 14.93 -43.41
CA GLU A 460 16.35 14.57 -43.07
C GLU A 460 17.32 14.84 -44.23
N ARG A 461 16.90 14.49 -45.46
CA ARG A 461 17.76 14.54 -46.66
C ARG A 461 16.94 14.85 -47.90
N VAL A 462 17.50 15.64 -48.81
CA VAL A 462 16.87 15.98 -50.10
C VAL A 462 17.87 15.76 -51.24
N TRP A 463 17.38 15.22 -52.36
CA TRP A 463 18.11 15.05 -53.60
C TRP A 463 17.35 15.65 -54.78
N ARG A 464 18.08 16.02 -55.83
CA ARG A 464 17.52 16.51 -57.09
C ARG A 464 18.00 15.66 -58.26
N ALA A 465 17.08 15.22 -59.11
CA ALA A 465 17.39 14.50 -60.35
C ALA A 465 16.37 14.89 -61.45
N GLY A 466 16.83 15.25 -62.66
CA GLY A 466 15.93 15.46 -63.79
C GLY A 466 14.85 16.54 -63.62
N GLY A 467 15.03 17.50 -62.71
CA GLY A 467 14.03 18.52 -62.37
C GLY A 467 13.05 18.12 -61.25
N GLU A 468 13.23 16.94 -60.66
CA GLU A 468 12.41 16.41 -59.56
C GLU A 468 13.16 16.50 -58.23
N LEU A 469 12.40 16.67 -57.14
CA LEU A 469 12.92 16.58 -55.78
C LEU A 469 12.52 15.25 -55.12
N PHE A 470 13.48 14.67 -54.43
CA PHE A 470 13.33 13.46 -53.64
C PHE A 470 13.69 13.80 -52.21
N ALA A 471 12.88 13.39 -51.25
CA ALA A 471 13.12 13.67 -49.85
C ALA A 471 12.94 12.43 -48.99
N GLU A 472 13.78 12.32 -47.97
CA GLU A 472 13.63 11.35 -46.89
C GLU A 472 13.19 12.10 -45.64
N ALA A 473 12.10 11.63 -45.04
CA ALA A 473 11.53 12.21 -43.85
C ALA A 473 11.21 11.12 -42.84
N ALA A 474 11.42 11.43 -41.56
CA ALA A 474 11.10 10.54 -40.44
C ALA A 474 10.08 11.21 -39.53
N PRO A 475 9.12 10.46 -38.96
CA PRO A 475 8.17 11.01 -38.01
C PRO A 475 8.87 11.45 -36.71
N GLY A 476 8.28 12.40 -36.00
CA GLY A 476 8.85 12.91 -34.74
C GLY A 476 8.95 11.83 -33.65
N GLN A 477 9.88 11.98 -32.69
CA GLN A 477 9.98 11.06 -31.55
C GLN A 477 8.67 11.04 -30.74
N GLY A 478 8.05 9.86 -30.63
CA GLY A 478 6.78 9.67 -29.92
C GLY A 478 5.56 9.55 -30.83
N SER A 479 5.71 9.71 -32.15
CA SER A 479 4.65 9.34 -33.11
C SER A 479 4.56 7.81 -33.20
N GLU A 480 3.48 7.22 -32.68
CA GLU A 480 3.17 5.82 -32.96
C GLU A 480 2.80 5.68 -34.44
N ALA A 481 3.10 4.53 -35.05
CA ALA A 481 2.64 4.23 -36.40
C ALA A 481 1.13 3.95 -36.36
N GLU A 482 0.35 5.03 -36.28
CA GLU A 482 -1.11 5.04 -36.37
C GLU A 482 -1.57 4.54 -37.75
N PRO A 483 -2.83 4.07 -37.90
CA PRO A 483 -3.33 3.40 -39.11
C PRO A 483 -3.58 4.35 -40.31
N TYR A 484 -2.73 5.36 -40.49
CA TYR A 484 -2.80 6.26 -41.64
C TYR A 484 -2.35 5.55 -42.93
N GLY A 485 -3.03 5.84 -44.04
CA GLY A 485 -2.56 5.48 -45.39
C GLY A 485 -1.34 6.31 -45.79
N LEU A 486 -1.39 7.62 -45.53
CA LEU A 486 -0.30 8.57 -45.67
C LEU A 486 -0.04 9.25 -44.31
N HIS A 487 1.12 9.05 -43.71
CA HIS A 487 1.44 9.68 -42.42
C HIS A 487 1.37 11.23 -42.54
N PRO A 488 0.44 11.92 -41.86
CA PRO A 488 0.16 13.33 -42.13
C PRO A 488 1.36 14.25 -41.89
N GLU A 489 2.19 13.99 -40.87
CA GLU A 489 3.41 14.77 -40.64
C GLU A 489 4.44 14.64 -41.77
N LEU A 490 4.54 13.47 -42.41
CA LEU A 490 5.45 13.23 -43.53
C LEU A 490 4.94 13.90 -44.80
N VAL A 491 3.63 13.82 -45.05
CA VAL A 491 2.98 14.58 -46.13
C VAL A 491 3.18 16.08 -45.92
N GLY A 492 2.92 16.60 -44.72
CA GLY A 492 3.14 18.00 -44.39
C GLY A 492 4.58 18.42 -44.62
N ALA A 493 5.54 17.57 -44.27
CA ALA A 493 6.95 17.78 -44.56
C ALA A 493 7.23 17.88 -46.07
N ALA A 494 6.68 16.99 -46.88
CA ALA A 494 6.80 17.06 -48.34
C ALA A 494 6.13 18.29 -48.96
N LEU A 495 4.94 18.68 -48.46
CA LEU A 495 4.26 19.91 -48.86
C LEU A 495 5.09 21.15 -48.54
N SER A 496 5.73 21.18 -47.36
CA SER A 496 6.62 22.29 -46.96
C SER A 496 7.83 22.43 -47.87
N LEU A 497 8.41 21.31 -48.32
CA LEU A 497 9.54 21.30 -49.26
C LEU A 497 9.14 21.90 -50.62
N MET A 498 7.95 21.57 -51.11
CA MET A 498 7.43 22.15 -52.35
C MET A 498 7.10 23.65 -52.21
N ALA A 499 6.62 24.08 -51.04
CA ALA A 499 6.33 25.49 -50.78
C ALA A 499 7.62 26.33 -50.73
N ALA A 500 8.72 25.77 -50.23
CA ALA A 500 10.00 26.47 -50.13
C ALA A 500 10.73 26.67 -51.48
N GLU A 501 10.37 25.91 -52.54
CA GLU A 501 10.92 26.09 -53.88
C GLU A 501 10.22 27.18 -54.72
N ASP A 502 9.03 27.61 -54.33
CA ASP A 502 8.15 28.47 -55.13
C ASP A 502 8.32 29.95 -54.75
N GLU A 503 9.00 30.76 -55.58
CA GLU A 503 9.07 32.22 -55.37
C GLU A 503 7.74 32.95 -55.69
N THR A 504 6.71 32.26 -56.21
CA THR A 504 5.37 32.84 -56.47
C THR A 504 4.23 31.85 -56.25
N PRO A 505 3.29 32.10 -55.30
CA PRO A 505 2.17 31.20 -55.07
C PRO A 505 1.08 31.39 -56.14
N SER A 506 0.87 30.40 -57.01
CA SER A 506 -0.30 30.37 -57.89
C SER A 506 -1.44 29.63 -57.21
N SER A 507 -2.62 30.24 -57.13
CA SER A 507 -3.82 29.63 -56.56
C SER A 507 -4.38 28.58 -57.52
N GLY A 508 -4.25 27.30 -57.17
CA GLY A 508 -4.81 26.19 -57.92
C GLY A 508 -3.80 25.05 -58.07
N THR A 509 -3.45 24.40 -56.95
CA THR A 509 -2.59 23.23 -56.96
C THR A 509 -3.44 21.98 -57.18
N GLU A 510 -3.24 21.28 -58.29
CA GLU A 510 -3.73 19.91 -58.47
C GLU A 510 -2.71 18.93 -57.90
N TYR A 511 -3.17 18.00 -57.06
CA TYR A 511 -2.36 16.88 -56.55
C TYR A 511 -2.80 15.55 -57.17
N VAL A 512 -1.85 14.74 -57.62
CA VAL A 512 -2.06 13.32 -58.00
C VAL A 512 -1.40 12.43 -56.96
N CYS A 513 -2.17 11.50 -56.38
CA CYS A 513 -1.71 10.66 -55.26
C CYS A 513 -2.15 9.19 -55.43
N THR A 514 -1.21 8.29 -55.14
CA THR A 514 -1.45 6.85 -55.02
C THR A 514 -1.38 6.43 -53.55
N PRO A 515 -2.28 5.56 -53.07
CA PRO A 515 -2.26 5.09 -51.69
C PRO A 515 -0.99 4.26 -51.42
N PRO A 516 -0.23 4.54 -50.33
CA PRO A 516 0.90 3.72 -49.93
C PRO A 516 0.46 2.42 -49.22
N VAL A 517 1.39 1.46 -49.17
CA VAL A 517 1.34 0.33 -48.22
C VAL A 517 1.90 0.82 -46.87
N PRO A 518 1.31 0.45 -45.72
CA PRO A 518 1.73 0.96 -44.41
C PRO A 518 3.16 0.54 -44.03
N HIS A 519 4.05 1.51 -43.75
CA HIS A 519 5.45 1.28 -43.34
C HIS A 519 5.99 2.38 -42.40
N ARG A 520 7.03 2.04 -41.61
CA ARG A 520 7.61 2.89 -40.53
C ARG A 520 8.54 4.02 -41.00
N SER A 521 8.82 4.11 -42.30
CA SER A 521 9.67 5.12 -42.92
C SER A 521 9.22 5.31 -44.37
N ALA A 522 8.98 6.56 -44.80
CA ALA A 522 8.48 6.86 -46.13
C ALA A 522 9.50 7.67 -46.92
N SER A 523 9.72 7.26 -48.16
CA SER A 523 10.47 8.06 -49.14
C SER A 523 9.46 8.82 -49.96
N ILE A 524 9.64 10.15 -50.00
CA ILE A 524 8.67 11.03 -50.63
C ILE A 524 9.30 11.54 -51.91
N CYS A 525 8.64 11.28 -53.04
CA CYS A 525 9.00 11.88 -54.31
C CYS A 525 7.97 12.98 -54.60
N CYS A 526 8.45 14.19 -54.86
CA CYS A 526 7.62 15.32 -55.25
C CYS A 526 8.00 15.71 -56.68
N ARG A 527 7.05 15.56 -57.61
CA ARG A 527 7.16 15.98 -59.01
C ARG A 527 6.42 17.30 -59.19
N SER A 528 7.14 18.38 -59.48
CA SER A 528 6.53 19.60 -60.03
C SER A 528 6.65 19.55 -61.56
N ALA A 529 5.51 19.44 -62.27
CA ALA A 529 5.50 19.49 -63.73
C ALA A 529 5.00 20.86 -64.17
N SER A 530 5.92 21.79 -64.45
CA SER A 530 5.57 23.05 -65.10
C SER A 530 5.41 22.84 -66.62
N THR A 531 4.25 22.38 -67.08
CA THR A 531 3.90 22.48 -68.51
C THR A 531 3.36 23.89 -68.81
N PRO A 532 3.79 24.55 -69.89
CA PRO A 532 3.35 25.90 -70.24
C PRO A 532 1.93 25.86 -70.85
N THR A 533 0.92 25.52 -70.04
CA THR A 533 -0.50 25.64 -70.37
C THR A 533 -1.31 25.88 -69.09
N ARG A 534 -1.39 27.14 -68.66
CA ARG A 534 -2.35 27.81 -67.74
C ARG A 534 -2.92 27.14 -66.46
N CYS A 535 -2.62 25.90 -66.13
CA CYS A 535 -2.83 25.28 -64.81
C CYS A 535 -1.62 24.39 -64.52
N GLY A 536 -0.89 24.67 -63.44
CA GLY A 536 0.23 23.82 -63.01
C GLY A 536 -0.31 22.61 -62.24
N SER A 537 0.03 21.41 -62.67
CA SER A 537 -0.26 20.18 -61.93
C SER A 537 0.97 19.73 -61.14
N ARG A 538 0.77 19.26 -59.90
CA ARG A 538 1.81 18.69 -59.05
C ARG A 538 1.48 17.23 -58.75
N THR A 539 2.48 16.38 -58.78
CA THR A 539 2.31 14.95 -58.50
C THR A 539 3.12 14.63 -57.25
N VAL A 540 2.50 14.06 -56.22
CA VAL A 540 3.19 13.65 -54.99
C VAL A 540 3.09 12.13 -54.85
N PRO A 541 3.92 11.35 -55.56
CA PRO A 541 4.05 9.93 -55.31
C PRO A 541 4.80 9.69 -53.98
N VAL A 542 4.08 9.19 -52.98
CA VAL A 542 4.68 8.68 -51.74
C VAL A 542 4.89 7.17 -51.90
N SER A 543 6.10 6.67 -51.61
CA SER A 543 6.37 5.23 -51.68
C SER A 543 7.16 4.76 -50.46
N PRO A 544 6.85 3.56 -49.93
CA PRO A 544 7.65 2.99 -48.84
C PRO A 544 9.03 2.59 -49.35
N CYS A 545 10.07 2.85 -48.55
CA CYS A 545 11.41 2.33 -48.81
C CYS A 545 11.71 1.15 -47.89
N THR A 546 12.29 0.10 -48.46
CA THR A 546 13.07 -0.88 -47.70
C THR A 546 14.43 -0.28 -47.38
N PRO A 547 14.87 -0.25 -46.11
CA PRO A 547 16.23 0.16 -45.78
C PRO A 547 17.21 -0.78 -46.48
N SER A 548 18.09 -0.23 -47.31
CA SER A 548 19.29 -0.92 -47.75
C SER A 548 20.17 -1.13 -46.53
N SER A 549 20.28 -2.39 -46.08
CA SER A 549 21.23 -2.77 -45.03
C SER A 549 22.64 -2.30 -45.41
N PRO A 550 23.41 -1.70 -44.48
CA PRO A 550 24.85 -1.53 -44.67
C PRO A 550 25.57 -2.88 -44.73
#